data_AF-T0QA94-F1
#
_entry.id   AF-T0QA94-F1
#
_cell.length_a   1.000
_cell.length_b   1.000
_cell.length_c   1.000
_cell.angle_alpha   90.00
_cell.angle_beta   90.00
_cell.angle_gamma   90.00
#
_symmetry.space_group_name_H-M   'P 1'
#
loop_
_entity.id
_entity.type
_entity.pdbx_description
1 polymer ?
#
loop_
_entity_poly.entity_id
_entity_poly.type
_entity_poly.pdbx_seq_one_letter_code
_entity_poly.pdbx_strand_id
1 'polypeptide(L)'
;MLANGSNFRAVGGSVIQSATNLRRPSMAHRAPTTRAPPNGPDGFPPMHMLQAMLNQAQRSVDKLNKINDKKRNGDNHASDDDDDASDDDDAYDDDGNANERLDMFGNPMPRATRRKPASAARLTLRLKQMFVPRRCEVVDCDLDGADVKPCAKCRCVFYCGRDHQRQDWARHKIDCKHIASLGLSGIPYDEDEELEKFPFDVFPVVNSTVDTCFVCGAGESEVHLGVTECCGLVVCDNEHEYLMGSYSRKHCWRSHGKYTTCGFHKKEGHGHPDWRTCPHMECVKQRENRSDPRGGGGGRSWYATNGFNATPMLASDIPKGSMLTGKCATCPRRIADGWDNVAMTKDGTLCTVCGKVPPGAPPGGVSFQLR
;
A
#
# COMPACT_ATOMS: atom_id res chain seq x y z
N MET A 1 0.18 -45.39 -76.67
CA MET A 1 -0.31 -46.05 -75.44
C MET A 1 -0.69 -44.98 -74.43
N LEU A 2 -1.93 -45.04 -73.98
CA LEU A 2 -2.54 -44.47 -72.76
C LEU A 2 -2.59 -42.95 -72.58
N ALA A 3 -3.84 -42.49 -72.61
CA ALA A 3 -4.36 -41.20 -72.20
C ALA A 3 -4.37 -41.04 -70.67
N ASN A 4 -4.43 -39.78 -70.21
CA ASN A 4 -5.36 -39.39 -69.16
C ASN A 4 -5.55 -37.87 -69.13
N GLY A 5 -6.80 -37.46 -69.35
CA GLY A 5 -7.31 -36.14 -69.01
C GLY A 5 -8.33 -36.25 -67.88
N SER A 6 -8.51 -35.18 -67.10
CA SER A 6 -9.73 -34.87 -66.34
C SER A 6 -9.60 -33.41 -65.85
N ASN A 7 -10.36 -32.48 -66.43
CA ASN A 7 -11.71 -32.04 -66.03
C ASN A 7 -11.72 -30.92 -64.99
N PHE A 8 -11.66 -29.69 -65.50
CA PHE A 8 -12.16 -28.49 -64.83
C PHE A 8 -13.69 -28.49 -64.87
N ARG A 9 -14.34 -28.37 -63.70
CA ARG A 9 -15.77 -28.08 -63.57
C ARG A 9 -15.95 -26.67 -63.01
N ALA A 10 -16.50 -25.80 -63.84
CA ALA A 10 -17.11 -24.54 -63.42
C ALA A 10 -18.47 -24.82 -62.78
N VAL A 11 -18.77 -24.14 -61.67
CA VAL A 11 -20.12 -23.99 -61.15
C VAL A 11 -20.31 -22.52 -60.79
N GLY A 12 -21.14 -21.83 -61.57
CA GLY A 12 -21.68 -20.53 -61.23
C GLY A 12 -22.72 -20.66 -60.12
N GLY A 13 -22.74 -19.67 -59.22
CA GLY A 13 -23.66 -19.61 -58.08
C GLY A 13 -24.11 -18.17 -57.86
N SER A 14 -25.40 -17.99 -58.07
CA SER A 14 -26.19 -16.76 -58.09
C SER A 14 -26.00 -15.80 -56.89
N VAL A 15 -26.03 -14.51 -57.20
CA VAL A 15 -26.17 -13.40 -56.26
C VAL A 15 -27.61 -13.39 -55.72
N ILE A 16 -27.77 -13.63 -54.42
CA ILE A 16 -29.01 -13.29 -53.69
C ILE A 16 -28.64 -12.29 -52.61
N GLN A 17 -29.04 -11.04 -52.86
CA GLN A 17 -29.12 -10.00 -51.84
C GLN A 17 -30.24 -10.36 -50.88
N SER A 18 -29.92 -10.52 -49.59
CA SER A 18 -30.92 -10.57 -48.51
C SER A 18 -30.52 -9.58 -47.45
N ALA A 19 -31.12 -8.41 -47.53
CA ALA A 19 -31.09 -7.38 -46.51
C ALA A 19 -31.85 -7.88 -45.27
N THR A 20 -31.12 -8.17 -44.20
CA THR A 20 -31.68 -8.37 -42.87
C THR A 20 -31.51 -7.08 -42.07
N ASN A 21 -32.63 -6.38 -41.92
CA ASN A 21 -32.82 -5.26 -41.00
C ASN A 21 -32.68 -5.75 -39.55
N LEU A 22 -31.49 -5.59 -38.96
CA LEU A 22 -31.34 -5.60 -37.50
C LEU A 22 -31.44 -4.17 -36.99
N ARG A 23 -32.63 -3.86 -36.46
CA ARG A 23 -32.92 -2.65 -35.68
C ARG A 23 -31.94 -2.57 -34.50
N ARG A 24 -31.04 -1.59 -34.53
CA ARG A 24 -30.34 -1.12 -33.34
C ARG A 24 -31.35 -0.41 -32.42
N PRO A 25 -31.39 -0.69 -31.11
CA PRO A 25 -32.10 0.17 -30.18
C PRO A 25 -31.38 1.52 -30.11
N SER A 26 -32.13 2.56 -30.46
CA SER A 26 -31.80 3.96 -30.27
C SER A 26 -31.59 4.24 -28.78
N MET A 27 -30.33 4.32 -28.35
CA MET A 27 -29.95 4.98 -27.10
C MET A 27 -30.22 6.48 -27.28
N ALA A 28 -31.37 6.93 -26.79
CA ALA A 28 -31.68 8.34 -26.70
C ALA A 28 -30.68 8.99 -25.73
N HIS A 29 -29.75 9.75 -26.28
CA HIS A 29 -28.95 10.71 -25.54
C HIS A 29 -29.89 11.70 -24.85
N ARG A 30 -30.03 11.58 -23.52
CA ARG A 30 -30.53 12.69 -22.71
C ARG A 30 -29.49 13.80 -22.78
N ALA A 31 -29.92 14.96 -23.29
CA ALA A 31 -29.15 16.19 -23.25
C ALA A 31 -28.78 16.53 -21.80
N PRO A 32 -27.57 17.04 -21.54
CA PRO A 32 -27.20 17.53 -20.23
C PRO A 32 -28.03 18.78 -19.94
N THR A 33 -28.85 18.71 -18.89
CA THR A 33 -29.50 19.90 -18.33
C THR A 33 -28.42 20.80 -17.76
N THR A 34 -28.17 21.93 -18.41
CA THR A 34 -27.39 23.05 -17.88
C THR A 34 -28.10 23.59 -16.64
N ARG A 35 -27.72 23.10 -15.46
CA ARG A 35 -27.95 23.80 -14.20
C ARG A 35 -26.76 24.73 -13.96
N ALA A 36 -27.05 26.01 -13.81
CA ALA A 36 -26.10 27.01 -13.35
C ALA A 36 -25.52 26.60 -11.97
N PRO A 37 -24.26 26.94 -11.68
CA PRO A 37 -23.63 26.59 -10.40
C PRO A 37 -24.30 27.37 -9.27
N PRO A 38 -24.70 26.72 -8.15
CA PRO A 38 -24.96 27.46 -6.93
C PRO A 38 -23.63 27.95 -6.37
N ASN A 39 -23.65 29.22 -5.94
CA ASN A 39 -22.59 29.86 -5.18
C ASN A 39 -22.05 28.93 -4.08
N GLY A 40 -20.72 28.92 -3.90
CA GLY A 40 -20.05 28.17 -2.84
C GLY A 40 -20.55 28.56 -1.44
N PRO A 41 -20.33 27.66 -0.47
CA PRO A 41 -19.43 28.04 0.62
C PRO A 41 -18.53 26.90 1.11
N ASP A 42 -17.30 27.25 1.49
CA ASP A 42 -16.46 26.63 2.53
C ASP A 42 -16.76 25.17 2.90
N GLY A 43 -16.31 24.25 2.05
CA GLY A 43 -16.43 22.80 2.23
C GLY A 43 -15.33 22.15 3.08
N PHE A 44 -14.85 22.80 4.14
CA PHE A 44 -14.00 22.13 5.12
C PHE A 44 -14.86 21.63 6.28
N PRO A 45 -14.73 20.36 6.71
CA PRO A 45 -15.38 19.90 7.92
C PRO A 45 -14.88 20.78 9.09
N PRO A 46 -15.77 21.30 9.94
CA PRO A 46 -15.37 22.17 11.02
C PRO A 46 -14.40 21.42 11.94
N MET A 47 -13.30 22.09 12.33
CA MET A 47 -12.16 21.49 13.06
C MET A 47 -12.53 20.61 14.26
N HIS A 48 -13.67 20.87 14.91
CA HIS A 48 -14.18 20.05 16.00
C HIS A 48 -14.52 18.61 15.58
N MET A 49 -14.92 18.40 14.33
CA MET A 49 -15.26 17.08 13.79
C MET A 49 -13.99 16.26 13.52
N LEU A 50 -12.95 16.88 12.96
CA LEU A 50 -11.64 16.25 12.79
C LEU A 50 -11.02 15.87 14.14
N GLN A 51 -11.13 16.75 15.14
CA GLN A 51 -10.70 16.47 16.52
C GLN A 51 -11.53 15.34 17.16
N ALA A 52 -12.84 15.28 16.91
CA ALA A 52 -13.70 14.20 17.40
C ALA A 52 -13.31 12.83 16.79
N MET A 53 -12.96 12.80 15.51
CA MET A 53 -12.48 11.58 14.83
C MET A 53 -11.12 11.13 15.37
N LEU A 54 -10.18 12.06 15.60
CA LEU A 54 -8.90 11.74 16.24
C LEU A 54 -9.09 11.22 17.67
N ASN A 55 -10.00 11.82 18.44
CA ASN A 55 -10.35 11.37 19.79
C ASN A 55 -10.99 9.97 19.77
N GLN A 56 -11.81 9.64 18.77
CA GLN A 56 -12.42 8.31 18.61
C GLN A 56 -11.38 7.24 18.23
N ALA A 57 -10.43 7.58 17.37
CA ALA A 57 -9.30 6.72 17.05
C ALA A 57 -8.42 6.47 18.29
N GLN A 58 -8.13 7.52 19.08
CA GLN A 58 -7.36 7.40 20.31
C GLN A 58 -8.05 6.50 21.34
N ARG A 59 -9.36 6.62 21.53
CA ARG A 59 -10.14 5.73 22.42
C ARG A 59 -10.10 4.26 22.01
N SER A 60 -10.04 3.99 20.70
CA SER A 60 -9.92 2.63 20.17
C SER A 60 -8.53 2.04 20.44
N VAL A 61 -7.48 2.86 20.36
CA VAL A 61 -6.11 2.48 20.77
C VAL A 61 -6.03 2.21 22.28
N ASP A 62 -6.60 3.09 23.11
CA ASP A 62 -6.60 2.91 24.57
C ASP A 62 -7.36 1.63 25.00
N LYS A 63 -8.44 1.30 24.29
CA LYS A 63 -9.20 0.05 24.52
C LYS A 63 -8.37 -1.19 24.17
N LEU A 64 -7.56 -1.14 23.11
CA LEU A 64 -6.67 -2.24 22.73
C LEU A 64 -5.52 -2.40 23.73
N ASN A 65 -4.93 -1.30 24.21
CA ASN A 65 -3.88 -1.35 25.23
C ASN A 65 -4.38 -1.97 26.53
N LYS A 66 -5.57 -1.58 27.01
CA LYS A 66 -6.21 -2.19 28.19
C LYS A 66 -6.47 -3.69 28.06
N ILE A 67 -6.75 -4.18 26.85
CA ILE A 67 -6.93 -5.63 26.60
C ILE A 67 -5.58 -6.36 26.71
N ASN A 68 -4.50 -5.76 26.21
CA ASN A 68 -3.16 -6.34 26.31
C ASN A 68 -2.63 -6.35 27.74
N ASP A 69 -2.83 -5.27 28.51
CA ASP A 69 -2.41 -5.21 29.91
C ASP A 69 -3.12 -6.26 30.77
N LYS A 70 -4.41 -6.47 30.53
CA LYS A 70 -5.20 -7.49 31.25
C LYS A 70 -4.76 -8.91 30.93
N LYS A 71 -4.19 -9.13 29.74
CA LYS A 71 -3.63 -10.43 29.33
C LYS A 71 -2.24 -10.66 29.91
N ARG A 72 -1.51 -9.59 30.24
CA ARG A 72 -0.17 -9.65 30.83
C ARG A 72 -0.19 -9.91 32.35
N ASN A 73 -1.26 -9.51 33.02
CA ASN A 73 -1.44 -9.70 34.47
C ASN A 73 -2.25 -10.96 34.84
N GLY A 74 -2.63 -11.81 33.86
CA GLY A 74 -3.53 -12.95 34.08
C GLY A 74 -2.85 -14.28 34.40
N ASP A 75 -1.58 -14.45 34.04
CA ASP A 75 -0.86 -15.71 34.16
C ASP A 75 0.48 -15.45 34.86
N ASN A 76 0.55 -15.61 36.18
CA ASN A 76 1.78 -15.87 36.94
C ASN A 76 1.43 -16.24 38.39
N HIS A 77 1.23 -17.53 38.63
CA HIS A 77 1.32 -18.13 39.96
C HIS A 77 2.12 -19.44 39.85
N ALA A 78 3.06 -19.62 40.79
CA ALA A 78 4.10 -20.66 40.89
C ALA A 78 5.30 -20.42 39.95
N SER A 79 6.55 -20.34 40.42
CA SER A 79 7.16 -20.79 41.67
C SER A 79 8.34 -19.88 42.04
N ASP A 80 8.47 -19.63 43.34
CA ASP A 80 9.69 -19.18 44.00
C ASP A 80 10.83 -20.18 43.73
N ASP A 81 12.04 -19.67 43.51
CA ASP A 81 13.34 -20.22 43.95
C ASP A 81 14.48 -19.49 43.20
N ASP A 82 15.12 -18.58 43.93
CA ASP A 82 16.56 -18.30 44.04
C ASP A 82 17.45 -17.83 42.86
N ASP A 83 18.37 -16.94 43.29
CA ASP A 83 19.70 -16.60 42.75
C ASP A 83 19.87 -15.41 41.79
N ASP A 84 20.01 -14.23 42.42
CA ASP A 84 21.22 -13.39 42.39
C ASP A 84 21.95 -13.26 41.04
N ALA A 85 21.45 -12.33 40.20
CA ALA A 85 22.25 -11.67 39.20
C ALA A 85 22.03 -10.17 39.34
N SER A 86 23.02 -9.49 39.92
CA SER A 86 23.16 -8.04 39.90
C SER A 86 23.38 -7.60 38.45
N ASP A 87 22.28 -7.44 37.71
CA ASP A 87 22.29 -6.69 36.46
C ASP A 87 22.38 -5.20 36.84
N ASP A 88 23.62 -4.71 36.83
CA ASP A 88 23.97 -3.30 36.74
C ASP A 88 23.33 -2.72 35.46
N ASP A 89 22.03 -2.42 35.56
CA ASP A 89 21.33 -1.51 34.67
C ASP A 89 21.87 -0.10 34.94
N ASP A 90 23.12 0.13 34.52
CA ASP A 90 23.65 1.46 34.23
C ASP A 90 22.86 2.02 33.04
N ALA A 91 21.60 2.36 33.30
CA ALA A 91 20.94 3.45 32.63
C ALA A 91 21.86 4.66 32.84
N TYR A 92 22.78 4.85 31.90
CA TYR A 92 23.42 6.14 31.67
C TYR A 92 22.29 7.11 31.40
N ASP A 93 21.78 7.69 32.48
CA ASP A 93 21.14 8.98 32.55
C ASP A 93 22.19 9.96 32.00
N ASP A 94 22.21 10.03 30.66
CA ASP A 94 22.97 10.97 29.84
C ASP A 94 22.35 12.34 30.07
N ASP A 95 22.61 12.85 31.26
CA ASP A 95 22.15 14.10 31.84
C ASP A 95 22.82 15.26 31.11
N GLY A 96 22.30 15.56 29.92
CA GLY A 96 22.06 16.95 29.59
C GLY A 96 23.29 17.80 29.31
N ASN A 97 24.37 17.23 28.78
CA ASN A 97 25.28 18.03 27.98
C ASN A 97 25.41 17.46 26.57
N ALA A 98 24.35 17.68 25.78
CA ALA A 98 24.36 17.58 24.33
C ALA A 98 25.28 18.66 23.72
N ASN A 99 26.54 18.69 24.15
CA ASN A 99 27.62 19.38 23.48
C ASN A 99 27.55 18.93 22.02
N GLU A 100 27.30 19.92 21.19
CA GLU A 100 26.94 19.83 19.79
C GLU A 100 27.84 18.81 19.10
N ARG A 101 27.31 17.62 18.84
CA ARG A 101 28.03 16.64 18.04
C ARG A 101 28.08 17.25 16.64
N LEU A 102 29.17 17.93 16.30
CA LEU A 102 29.29 18.58 15.02
C LEU A 102 29.53 17.51 13.93
N ASP A 103 28.97 17.74 12.75
CA ASP A 103 29.31 16.96 11.56
C ASP A 103 30.76 17.26 11.13
N MET A 104 31.23 16.61 10.06
CA MET A 104 32.60 16.83 9.55
C MET A 104 32.84 18.26 9.06
N PHE A 105 31.80 19.09 8.94
CA PHE A 105 31.84 20.48 8.51
C PHE A 105 31.63 21.47 9.66
N GLY A 106 31.52 21.01 10.91
CA GLY A 106 31.31 21.88 12.05
C GLY A 106 29.85 22.31 12.25
N ASN A 107 28.87 21.69 11.57
CA ASN A 107 27.46 21.97 11.79
C ASN A 107 26.89 21.04 12.87
N PRO A 108 25.96 21.50 13.73
CA PRO A 108 25.31 20.63 14.70
C PRO A 108 24.62 19.43 14.01
N MET A 109 25.02 18.21 14.37
CA MET A 109 24.29 17.03 13.92
C MET A 109 22.89 17.05 14.54
N PRO A 110 21.86 16.63 13.78
CA PRO A 110 20.54 16.43 14.36
C PRO A 110 20.60 15.41 15.51
N ARG A 111 19.74 15.62 16.51
CA ARG A 111 19.62 14.68 17.64
C ARG A 111 19.19 13.31 17.13
N ALA A 112 19.87 12.26 17.59
CA ALA A 112 19.49 10.90 17.28
C ALA A 112 18.06 10.60 17.75
N THR A 113 17.32 9.90 16.91
CA THR A 113 15.95 9.46 17.10
C THR A 113 15.85 8.53 18.30
N ARG A 114 15.08 8.92 19.32
CA ARG A 114 14.77 8.09 20.49
C ARG A 114 13.27 7.84 20.55
N ARG A 115 12.80 6.86 19.76
CA ARG A 115 11.38 6.49 19.71
C ARG A 115 10.95 5.82 21.01
N LYS A 116 9.82 6.26 21.56
CA LYS A 116 9.12 5.51 22.61
C LYS A 116 8.65 4.16 22.06
N PRO A 117 8.53 3.13 22.91
CA PRO A 117 8.06 1.80 22.51
C PRO A 117 6.74 1.83 21.73
N ALA A 118 5.79 2.71 22.09
CA ALA A 118 4.52 2.87 21.40
C ALA A 118 4.67 3.33 19.94
N SER A 119 5.51 4.33 19.68
CA SER A 119 5.79 4.86 18.34
C SER A 119 6.53 3.84 17.47
N ALA A 120 7.48 3.10 18.08
CA ALA A 120 8.19 2.00 17.42
C ALA A 120 7.25 0.83 17.05
N ALA A 121 6.31 0.49 17.93
CA ALA A 121 5.29 -0.52 17.67
C ALA A 121 4.35 -0.09 16.54
N ARG A 122 3.90 1.17 16.52
CA ARG A 122 3.06 1.73 15.45
C ARG A 122 3.78 1.72 14.10
N LEU A 123 5.06 2.07 14.07
CA LEU A 123 5.89 1.96 12.86
C LEU A 123 5.98 0.51 12.36
N THR A 124 6.20 -0.44 13.27
CA THR A 124 6.25 -1.87 12.95
C THR A 124 4.91 -2.37 12.40
N LEU A 125 3.80 -1.88 12.94
CA LEU A 125 2.46 -2.19 12.43
C LEU A 125 2.26 -1.62 11.02
N ARG A 126 2.61 -0.34 10.80
CA ARG A 126 2.52 0.30 9.47
C ARG A 126 3.33 -0.42 8.40
N LEU A 127 4.52 -0.92 8.76
CA LEU A 127 5.36 -1.73 7.87
C LEU A 127 4.66 -3.02 7.40
N LYS A 128 3.70 -3.53 8.17
CA LYS A 128 2.93 -4.74 7.87
C LYS A 128 1.52 -4.44 7.35
N GLN A 129 1.22 -3.18 7.06
CA GLN A 129 -0.09 -2.75 6.62
C GLN A 129 -0.09 -2.34 5.15
N MET A 130 -1.21 -2.62 4.48
CA MET A 130 -1.50 -2.15 3.14
C MET A 130 -2.96 -1.69 3.06
N PHE A 131 -3.23 -0.61 2.35
CA PHE A 131 -4.56 -0.16 2.03
C PHE A 131 -5.27 -1.16 1.12
N VAL A 132 -6.52 -1.46 1.47
CA VAL A 132 -7.37 -2.41 0.78
C VAL A 132 -8.77 -1.81 0.60
N PRO A 133 -9.29 -1.73 -0.64
CA PRO A 133 -10.64 -1.27 -0.91
C PRO A 133 -11.68 -2.04 -0.10
N ARG A 134 -12.59 -1.33 0.55
CA ARG A 134 -13.73 -1.88 1.29
C ARG A 134 -14.88 -2.22 0.33
N ARG A 135 -14.65 -3.22 -0.51
CA ARG A 135 -15.65 -3.73 -1.46
C ARG A 135 -15.50 -5.21 -1.73
N CYS A 136 -16.50 -5.81 -2.38
CA CYS A 136 -16.42 -7.21 -2.78
C CYS A 136 -15.34 -7.42 -3.87
N GLU A 137 -14.50 -8.45 -3.68
CA GLU A 137 -13.40 -8.76 -4.60
C GLU A 137 -13.83 -9.59 -5.83
N VAL A 138 -15.07 -10.11 -5.85
CA VAL A 138 -15.63 -10.82 -7.00
C VAL A 138 -15.92 -9.84 -8.15
N VAL A 139 -15.44 -10.16 -9.36
CA VAL A 139 -15.45 -9.27 -10.54
C VAL A 139 -16.83 -8.75 -10.89
N ASP A 140 -17.86 -9.61 -10.83
CA ASP A 140 -19.24 -9.27 -11.24
C ASP A 140 -20.13 -8.81 -10.06
N CYS A 141 -19.54 -8.39 -8.95
CA CYS A 141 -20.27 -7.94 -7.77
C CYS A 141 -20.11 -6.44 -7.57
N ASP A 142 -21.20 -5.69 -7.72
CA ASP A 142 -21.23 -4.22 -7.54
C ASP A 142 -21.62 -3.79 -6.11
N LEU A 143 -21.63 -4.74 -5.16
CA LEU A 143 -21.85 -4.41 -3.75
C LEU A 143 -20.56 -3.82 -3.16
N ASP A 144 -20.53 -2.49 -3.11
CA ASP A 144 -19.49 -1.69 -2.47
C ASP A 144 -20.00 -1.17 -1.10
N GLY A 145 -19.09 -0.86 -0.16
CA GLY A 145 -19.44 -0.19 1.10
C GLY A 145 -19.68 -1.06 2.34
N ALA A 146 -20.62 -0.65 3.20
CA ALA A 146 -20.63 -1.01 4.62
C ALA A 146 -20.78 -2.51 4.95
N ASP A 147 -21.44 -3.27 4.08
CA ASP A 147 -21.88 -4.65 4.35
C ASP A 147 -20.88 -5.73 3.95
N VAL A 148 -19.68 -5.36 3.49
CA VAL A 148 -18.63 -6.35 3.17
C VAL A 148 -17.87 -6.79 4.42
N LYS A 149 -17.55 -8.08 4.46
CA LYS A 149 -16.80 -8.71 5.57
C LYS A 149 -15.40 -9.08 5.10
N PRO A 150 -14.35 -8.78 5.90
CA PRO A 150 -12.99 -9.17 5.56
C PRO A 150 -12.82 -10.69 5.63
N CYS A 151 -11.92 -11.23 4.82
CA CYS A 151 -11.44 -12.59 5.01
C CYS A 151 -10.84 -12.73 6.42
N ALA A 152 -11.39 -13.64 7.23
CA ALA A 152 -11.01 -13.81 8.63
C ALA A 152 -9.52 -14.12 8.84
N LYS A 153 -8.87 -14.74 7.84
CA LYS A 153 -7.47 -15.17 7.93
C LYS A 153 -6.48 -14.06 7.57
N CYS A 154 -6.56 -13.47 6.38
CA CYS A 154 -5.58 -12.47 5.93
C CYS A 154 -6.03 -11.02 6.14
N ARG A 155 -7.34 -10.76 6.27
CA ARG A 155 -7.93 -9.42 6.41
C ARG A 155 -7.53 -8.41 5.32
N CYS A 156 -7.12 -8.88 4.14
CA CYS A 156 -6.69 -8.05 3.02
C CYS A 156 -7.64 -8.08 1.81
N VAL A 157 -8.75 -8.81 1.91
CA VAL A 157 -9.81 -8.87 0.89
C VAL A 157 -11.17 -8.89 1.60
N PHE A 158 -12.20 -8.38 0.93
CA PHE A 158 -13.55 -8.31 1.47
C PHE A 158 -14.57 -8.97 0.52
N TYR A 159 -15.65 -9.48 1.11
CA TYR A 159 -16.74 -10.13 0.39
C TYR A 159 -18.07 -9.72 1.03
N CYS A 160 -19.13 -9.55 0.23
CA CYS A 160 -20.48 -9.31 0.78
C CYS A 160 -21.00 -10.51 1.59
N GLY A 161 -20.49 -11.72 1.33
CA GLY A 161 -20.93 -12.93 1.99
C GLY A 161 -20.04 -14.14 1.77
N ARG A 162 -20.42 -15.26 2.39
CA ARG A 162 -19.68 -16.53 2.32
C ARG A 162 -19.67 -17.13 0.90
N ASP A 163 -20.69 -16.85 0.10
CA ASP A 163 -20.80 -17.40 -1.26
C ASP A 163 -19.78 -16.77 -2.20
N HIS A 164 -19.63 -15.44 -2.15
CA HIS A 164 -18.58 -14.74 -2.92
C HIS A 164 -17.17 -15.10 -2.43
N GLN A 165 -17.00 -15.32 -1.12
CA GLN A 165 -15.73 -15.85 -0.60
C GLN A 165 -15.43 -17.25 -1.17
N ARG A 166 -16.43 -18.13 -1.31
CA ARG A 166 -16.26 -19.48 -1.89
C ARG A 166 -15.96 -19.42 -3.37
N GLN A 167 -16.62 -18.54 -4.12
CA GLN A 167 -16.38 -18.33 -5.55
C GLN A 167 -14.94 -17.88 -5.80
N ASP A 168 -14.44 -16.93 -5.00
CA ASP A 168 -13.07 -16.40 -5.13
C ASP A 168 -12.00 -17.31 -4.49
N TRP A 169 -12.39 -18.32 -3.70
CA TRP A 169 -11.47 -19.11 -2.88
C TRP A 169 -10.36 -19.79 -3.68
N ALA A 170 -10.66 -20.31 -4.87
CA ALA A 170 -9.68 -21.02 -5.70
C ALA A 170 -8.46 -20.13 -6.02
N ARG A 171 -8.70 -18.84 -6.26
CA ARG A 171 -7.70 -17.81 -6.49
C ARG A 171 -7.12 -17.30 -5.17
N HIS A 172 -8.00 -16.84 -4.26
CA HIS A 172 -7.61 -16.16 -3.03
C HIS A 172 -6.80 -17.03 -2.07
N LYS A 173 -7.06 -18.35 -1.99
CA LYS A 173 -6.37 -19.24 -1.02
C LYS A 173 -4.84 -19.21 -1.13
N ILE A 174 -4.32 -18.94 -2.33
CA ILE A 174 -2.88 -18.84 -2.61
C ILE A 174 -2.31 -17.60 -1.92
N ASP A 175 -2.92 -16.44 -2.15
CA ASP A 175 -2.54 -15.17 -1.49
C ASP A 175 -2.80 -15.20 0.00
N CYS A 176 -3.97 -15.72 0.40
CA CYS A 176 -4.42 -15.77 1.78
C CYS A 176 -3.40 -16.45 2.70
N LYS A 177 -2.86 -17.59 2.26
CA LYS A 177 -1.85 -18.32 3.02
C LYS A 177 -0.55 -17.52 3.12
N HIS A 178 -0.09 -16.93 2.00
CA HIS A 178 1.16 -16.20 1.94
C HIS A 178 1.13 -14.92 2.78
N ILE A 179 0.11 -14.08 2.58
CA ILE A 179 -0.11 -12.83 3.32
C ILE A 179 -0.25 -13.08 4.82
N ALA A 180 -1.02 -14.10 5.20
CA ALA A 180 -1.16 -14.45 6.62
C ALA A 180 0.17 -14.94 7.22
N SER A 181 1.01 -15.66 6.47
CA SER A 181 2.32 -16.10 6.96
C SER A 181 3.30 -14.96 7.19
N LEU A 182 3.17 -13.86 6.44
CA LEU A 182 3.95 -12.64 6.63
C LEU A 182 3.39 -11.74 7.75
N GLY A 183 2.23 -12.07 8.32
CA GLY A 183 1.55 -11.24 9.31
C GLY A 183 1.09 -9.89 8.76
N LEU A 184 0.80 -9.82 7.46
CA LEU A 184 0.30 -8.61 6.82
C LEU A 184 -1.18 -8.42 7.12
N SER A 185 -1.61 -7.17 7.15
CA SER A 185 -2.99 -6.79 7.40
C SER A 185 -3.45 -5.65 6.50
N GLY A 186 -4.73 -5.67 6.16
CA GLY A 186 -5.35 -4.61 5.37
C GLY A 186 -5.78 -3.42 6.25
N ILE A 187 -5.54 -2.20 5.77
CA ILE A 187 -6.22 -0.98 6.20
C ILE A 187 -7.42 -0.82 5.25
N PRO A 188 -8.65 -1.15 5.68
CA PRO A 188 -9.83 -0.90 4.86
C PRO A 188 -9.94 0.60 4.57
N TYR A 189 -10.29 0.93 3.33
CA TYR A 189 -10.68 2.28 2.96
C TYR A 189 -11.87 2.25 1.99
N ASP A 190 -12.67 3.31 2.07
CA ASP A 190 -13.70 3.62 1.08
C ASP A 190 -13.16 4.74 0.17
N GLU A 191 -13.40 4.63 -1.14
CA GLU A 191 -12.85 5.61 -2.09
C GLU A 191 -13.48 7.00 -1.88
N ASP A 192 -14.78 7.05 -1.62
CA ASP A 192 -15.50 8.32 -1.45
C ASP A 192 -15.06 8.99 -0.14
N GLU A 193 -14.93 8.23 0.96
CA GLU A 193 -14.42 8.75 2.24
C GLU A 193 -12.97 9.27 2.12
N GLU A 194 -12.12 8.56 1.38
CA GLU A 194 -10.72 8.99 1.16
C GLU A 194 -10.63 10.20 0.23
N LEU A 195 -11.52 10.33 -0.76
CA LEU A 195 -11.61 11.51 -1.63
C LEU A 195 -12.22 12.72 -0.91
N GLU A 196 -13.13 12.53 0.05
CA GLU A 196 -13.61 13.61 0.91
C GLU A 196 -12.47 14.15 1.79
N LYS A 197 -11.65 13.24 2.34
CA LYS A 197 -10.50 13.60 3.18
C LYS A 197 -9.33 14.18 2.38
N PHE A 198 -9.07 13.62 1.20
CA PHE A 198 -8.00 14.03 0.30
C PHE A 198 -8.55 14.21 -1.12
N PRO A 199 -9.25 15.33 -1.40
CA PRO A 199 -9.78 15.63 -2.73
C PRO A 199 -8.67 15.65 -3.79
N PHE A 200 -9.04 15.61 -5.06
CA PHE A 200 -8.06 15.77 -6.13
C PHE A 200 -7.39 17.14 -6.06
N ASP A 201 -6.13 17.19 -6.47
CA ASP A 201 -5.32 18.41 -6.60
C ASP A 201 -5.04 19.13 -5.27
N VAL A 202 -5.30 18.49 -4.13
CA VAL A 202 -4.98 19.02 -2.78
C VAL A 202 -3.57 18.71 -2.31
N PHE A 203 -2.74 18.06 -3.14
CA PHE A 203 -1.34 17.79 -2.82
C PHE A 203 -0.45 18.97 -3.28
N PRO A 204 0.41 19.51 -2.40
CA PRO A 204 0.66 19.11 -1.01
C PRO A 204 -0.48 19.49 -0.05
N VAL A 205 -0.77 18.61 0.93
CA VAL A 205 -1.80 18.82 1.95
C VAL A 205 -1.39 20.03 2.79
N VAL A 206 -2.02 21.17 2.52
CA VAL A 206 -1.76 22.42 3.23
C VAL A 206 -2.28 22.28 4.67
N ASN A 207 -1.46 22.66 5.66
CA ASN A 207 -1.81 22.69 7.09
C ASN A 207 -2.03 21.33 7.76
N SER A 208 -1.07 20.41 7.65
CA SER A 208 -0.93 19.35 8.66
C SER A 208 -0.43 20.00 9.96
N THR A 209 -1.32 20.60 10.76
CA THR A 209 -1.01 21.18 12.09
C THR A 209 -0.74 20.10 13.14
N VAL A 210 -0.14 18.99 12.71
CA VAL A 210 -0.05 17.77 13.50
C VAL A 210 1.37 17.67 14.04
N ASP A 211 1.50 17.79 15.35
CA ASP A 211 2.79 17.73 16.06
C ASP A 211 3.32 16.29 16.19
N THR A 212 2.87 15.39 15.31
CA THR A 212 3.26 13.98 15.32
C THR A 212 3.48 13.47 13.90
N CYS A 213 4.43 12.56 13.75
CA CYS A 213 4.70 11.91 12.49
C CYS A 213 3.50 11.08 12.02
N PHE A 214 3.04 11.34 10.80
CA PHE A 214 1.93 10.61 10.16
C PHE A 214 2.12 9.08 10.13
N VAL A 215 3.35 8.63 9.90
CA VAL A 215 3.66 7.19 9.77
C VAL A 215 3.66 6.51 11.14
N CYS A 216 4.51 6.96 12.06
CA CYS A 216 4.79 6.25 13.31
C CYS A 216 4.10 6.85 14.55
N GLY A 217 3.56 8.06 14.45
CA GLY A 217 2.95 8.76 15.58
C GLY A 217 3.90 9.39 16.60
N ALA A 218 5.22 9.33 16.38
CA ALA A 218 6.18 9.97 17.26
C ALA A 218 6.02 11.49 17.20
N GLY A 219 6.03 12.16 18.36
CA GLY A 219 6.01 13.63 18.45
C GLY A 219 7.41 14.23 18.54
N GLU A 220 7.50 15.56 18.59
CA GLU A 220 8.77 16.32 18.62
C GLU A 220 9.70 15.94 19.78
N SER A 221 9.15 15.48 20.91
CA SER A 221 9.95 15.01 22.05
C SER A 221 10.75 13.73 21.77
N GLU A 222 10.39 12.95 20.75
CA GLU A 222 11.02 11.66 20.42
C GLU A 222 11.95 11.75 19.19
N VAL A 223 11.60 12.63 18.24
CA VAL A 223 12.20 12.70 16.91
C VAL A 223 12.15 14.12 16.39
N HIS A 224 13.10 14.49 15.54
CA HIS A 224 12.93 15.66 14.71
C HIS A 224 11.84 15.41 13.66
N LEU A 225 10.93 16.37 13.50
CA LEU A 225 9.84 16.31 12.53
C LEU A 225 10.16 17.25 11.36
N GLY A 226 9.83 16.80 10.16
CA GLY A 226 9.93 17.58 8.93
C GLY A 226 8.67 17.42 8.07
N VAL A 227 8.48 18.34 7.14
CA VAL A 227 7.34 18.34 6.19
C VAL A 227 7.80 17.80 4.84
N THR A 228 7.17 16.71 4.38
CA THR A 228 7.51 16.10 3.08
C THR A 228 7.21 17.03 1.90
N GLU A 229 8.14 17.12 0.95
CA GLU A 229 8.00 17.99 -0.23
C GLU A 229 6.93 17.52 -1.22
N CYS A 230 6.60 16.23 -1.23
CA CYS A 230 5.66 15.64 -2.18
C CYS A 230 4.20 15.85 -1.79
N CYS A 231 3.88 15.75 -0.49
CA CYS A 231 2.49 15.74 -0.04
C CYS A 231 2.23 16.61 1.19
N GLY A 232 3.23 17.32 1.73
CA GLY A 232 3.03 18.24 2.86
C GLY A 232 2.79 17.57 4.22
N LEU A 233 2.96 16.24 4.31
CA LEU A 233 2.78 15.53 5.57
C LEU A 233 3.98 15.70 6.51
N VAL A 234 3.68 15.84 7.80
CA VAL A 234 4.68 15.81 8.87
C VAL A 234 5.16 14.36 9.12
N VAL A 235 6.46 14.13 8.97
CA VAL A 235 7.11 12.83 9.20
C VAL A 235 8.40 12.98 9.98
N CYS A 236 8.91 11.89 10.56
CA CYS A 236 10.23 11.94 11.22
C CYS A 236 11.32 12.23 10.20
N ASP A 237 12.07 13.31 10.41
CA ASP A 237 13.28 13.64 9.67
C ASP A 237 14.49 12.93 10.29
N ASN A 238 14.56 11.64 10.03
CA ASN A 238 15.63 10.77 10.51
C ASN A 238 16.38 10.10 9.36
N GLU A 239 16.39 10.71 8.17
CA GLU A 239 17.10 10.14 7.02
C GLU A 239 18.63 10.09 7.23
N HIS A 240 19.18 11.04 7.99
CA HIS A 240 20.61 11.11 8.31
C HIS A 240 21.11 9.91 9.15
N GLU A 241 20.23 9.18 9.83
CA GLU A 241 20.56 7.95 10.57
C GLU A 241 20.60 6.70 9.67
N TYR A 242 20.16 6.82 8.42
CA TYR A 242 20.08 5.68 7.53
C TYR A 242 21.47 5.17 7.14
N LEU A 243 21.78 3.95 7.59
CA LEU A 243 22.96 3.23 7.11
C LEU A 243 22.72 2.69 5.69
N MET A 244 23.52 3.16 4.74
CA MET A 244 23.52 2.68 3.36
C MET A 244 23.71 1.16 3.32
N GLY A 245 22.91 0.47 2.49
CA GLY A 245 22.92 -1.00 2.39
C GLY A 245 22.12 -1.74 3.48
N SER A 246 21.61 -1.06 4.50
CA SER A 246 20.76 -1.71 5.54
C SER A 246 19.37 -2.10 5.04
N TYR A 247 18.91 -1.49 3.94
CA TYR A 247 17.52 -1.56 3.44
C TYR A 247 16.44 -1.29 4.50
N SER A 248 16.81 -0.67 5.64
CA SER A 248 15.90 -0.40 6.74
C SER A 248 14.77 0.54 6.30
N ARG A 249 13.54 0.13 6.57
CA ARG A 249 12.32 0.91 6.34
C ARG A 249 11.87 1.71 7.56
N LYS A 250 12.69 1.74 8.62
CA LYS A 250 12.38 2.43 9.89
C LYS A 250 12.62 3.96 9.87
N HIS A 251 12.98 4.51 8.72
CA HIS A 251 13.27 5.94 8.53
C HIS A 251 12.10 6.57 7.79
N CYS A 252 11.22 7.29 8.50
CA CYS A 252 9.90 7.68 7.98
C CYS A 252 10.02 8.56 6.74
N TRP A 253 10.86 9.61 6.78
CA TRP A 253 11.09 10.50 5.64
C TRP A 253 11.55 9.75 4.40
N ARG A 254 12.67 9.02 4.52
CA ARG A 254 13.24 8.23 3.43
C ARG A 254 12.27 7.18 2.90
N SER A 255 11.64 6.42 3.80
CA SER A 255 10.68 5.37 3.42
C SER A 255 9.49 5.97 2.69
N HIS A 256 8.97 7.11 3.14
CA HIS A 256 7.91 7.82 2.44
C HIS A 256 8.39 8.23 1.04
N GLY A 257 9.45 9.02 0.94
CA GLY A 257 9.95 9.50 -0.36
C GLY A 257 10.41 8.41 -1.33
N LYS A 258 10.78 7.21 -0.84
CA LYS A 258 11.22 6.09 -1.68
C LYS A 258 10.10 5.12 -2.04
N TYR A 259 9.15 4.89 -1.14
CA TYR A 259 8.19 3.80 -1.25
C TYR A 259 6.75 4.25 -1.49
N THR A 260 6.48 5.54 -1.60
CA THR A 260 5.14 6.04 -1.98
C THR A 260 5.13 6.52 -3.42
N THR A 261 3.95 6.43 -4.05
CA THR A 261 3.75 6.96 -5.41
C THR A 261 3.85 8.48 -5.43
N CYS A 262 3.42 9.20 -4.38
CA CYS A 262 3.61 10.65 -4.30
C CYS A 262 5.10 11.03 -4.21
N GLY A 263 5.91 10.27 -3.46
CA GLY A 263 7.34 10.50 -3.34
C GLY A 263 8.08 10.31 -4.67
N PHE A 264 7.71 9.27 -5.42
CA PHE A 264 8.24 9.07 -6.77
C PHE A 264 7.75 10.12 -7.76
N HIS A 265 6.45 10.43 -7.77
CA HIS A 265 5.87 11.49 -8.61
C HIS A 265 6.61 12.83 -8.45
N LYS A 266 6.93 13.22 -7.21
CA LYS A 266 7.71 14.42 -6.93
C LYS A 266 9.14 14.34 -7.49
N LYS A 267 9.80 13.18 -7.41
CA LYS A 267 11.16 12.96 -7.92
C LYS A 267 11.24 13.00 -9.44
N GLU A 268 10.23 12.48 -10.12
CA GLU A 268 10.14 12.59 -11.58
C GLU A 268 9.91 14.05 -12.03
N GLY A 269 9.53 14.95 -11.10
CA GLY A 269 9.41 16.38 -11.39
C GLY A 269 8.24 16.72 -12.31
N HIS A 270 7.24 15.85 -12.41
CA HIS A 270 6.03 16.13 -13.17
C HIS A 270 5.28 17.30 -12.52
N GLY A 271 4.90 18.29 -13.32
CA GLY A 271 4.11 19.45 -12.88
C GLY A 271 2.64 19.15 -12.59
N HIS A 272 2.23 17.87 -12.57
CA HIS A 272 0.85 17.49 -12.26
C HIS A 272 0.61 17.60 -10.75
N PRO A 273 -0.47 18.23 -10.28
CA PRO A 273 -0.70 18.44 -8.85
C PRO A 273 -0.93 17.12 -8.08
N ASP A 274 -1.66 16.16 -8.67
CA ASP A 274 -1.99 14.90 -8.01
C ASP A 274 -1.36 13.68 -8.71
N TRP A 275 -0.66 12.86 -7.96
CA TRP A 275 -0.03 11.64 -8.47
C TRP A 275 -1.06 10.57 -8.89
N ARG A 276 -2.28 10.58 -8.34
CA ARG A 276 -3.35 9.61 -8.63
C ARG A 276 -3.84 9.76 -10.07
N THR A 277 -3.99 11.00 -10.52
CA THR A 277 -4.52 11.34 -11.84
C THR A 277 -3.43 11.76 -12.84
N CYS A 278 -2.16 11.76 -12.42
CA CYS A 278 -1.05 12.13 -13.29
C CYS A 278 -0.99 11.24 -14.54
N PRO A 279 -1.08 11.83 -15.76
CA PRO A 279 -1.16 11.09 -17.02
C PRO A 279 0.20 10.62 -17.54
N HIS A 280 1.30 11.05 -16.93
CA HIS A 280 2.65 10.67 -17.34
C HIS A 280 2.86 9.16 -17.19
N MET A 281 3.44 8.55 -18.22
CA MET A 281 3.56 7.09 -18.34
C MET A 281 4.38 6.47 -17.20
N GLU A 282 5.36 7.19 -16.68
CA GLU A 282 6.22 6.79 -15.57
C GLU A 282 5.41 6.66 -14.28
N CYS A 283 4.51 7.61 -14.02
CA CYS A 283 3.59 7.55 -12.87
C CYS A 283 2.53 6.47 -13.06
N VAL A 284 1.96 6.34 -14.27
CA VAL A 284 1.02 5.26 -14.60
C VAL A 284 1.67 3.90 -14.37
N LYS A 285 2.89 3.67 -14.88
CA LYS A 285 3.66 2.43 -14.69
C LYS A 285 4.02 2.16 -13.24
N GLN A 286 4.07 3.18 -12.39
CA GLN A 286 4.33 2.97 -10.98
C GLN A 286 3.05 2.62 -10.21
N ARG A 287 1.90 3.17 -10.61
CA ARG A 287 0.56 2.82 -10.09
C ARG A 287 0.15 1.42 -10.53
N GLU A 288 0.40 1.10 -11.79
CA GLU A 288 0.11 -0.19 -12.39
C GLU A 288 1.30 -1.13 -12.20
N ASN A 289 1.11 -2.28 -11.55
CA ASN A 289 2.15 -3.31 -11.53
C ASN A 289 2.23 -4.00 -12.90
N ARG A 290 2.75 -3.33 -13.93
CA ARG A 290 2.64 -3.75 -15.34
C ARG A 290 3.73 -4.70 -15.82
N SER A 291 4.28 -5.51 -14.92
CA SER A 291 5.36 -6.44 -15.24
C SER A 291 5.04 -7.88 -14.80
N ASP A 292 3.95 -8.42 -15.34
CA ASP A 292 3.97 -9.83 -15.73
C ASP A 292 3.28 -10.04 -17.08
N PRO A 293 4.03 -10.05 -18.20
CA PRO A 293 3.55 -10.49 -19.51
C PRO A 293 2.99 -11.93 -19.52
N ARG A 294 3.24 -12.74 -18.47
CA ARG A 294 2.80 -14.14 -18.31
C ARG A 294 1.59 -14.28 -17.36
N GLY A 295 0.85 -13.20 -17.13
CA GLY A 295 -0.49 -13.25 -16.53
C GLY A 295 -0.51 -13.53 -15.02
N GLY A 296 0.23 -12.77 -14.21
CA GLY A 296 0.34 -13.04 -12.77
C GLY A 296 0.46 -11.86 -11.79
N GLY A 297 0.75 -10.64 -12.24
CA GLY A 297 0.93 -9.46 -11.38
C GLY A 297 -0.29 -8.54 -11.46
N GLY A 298 -1.31 -8.83 -10.67
CA GLY A 298 -2.60 -8.14 -10.74
C GLY A 298 -2.55 -6.77 -10.07
N GLY A 299 -2.56 -5.70 -10.86
CA GLY A 299 -3.25 -4.43 -10.61
C GLY A 299 -2.99 -3.59 -9.35
N ARG A 300 -2.35 -4.11 -8.29
CA ARG A 300 -2.06 -3.39 -7.05
C ARG A 300 -0.56 -3.19 -6.93
N SER A 301 -0.12 -1.98 -7.21
CA SER A 301 1.25 -1.59 -6.89
C SER A 301 1.42 -1.48 -5.38
N TRP A 302 2.44 -2.16 -4.85
CA TRP A 302 2.84 -2.00 -3.46
C TRP A 302 3.15 -0.55 -3.11
N TYR A 303 3.78 0.18 -4.05
CA TYR A 303 4.13 1.60 -3.86
C TYR A 303 2.89 2.46 -3.66
N ALA A 304 1.76 2.10 -4.26
CA ALA A 304 0.51 2.86 -4.20
C ALA A 304 -0.44 2.42 -3.07
N THR A 305 -0.13 1.31 -2.38
CA THR A 305 -1.02 0.71 -1.38
C THR A 305 -0.36 0.44 -0.03
N ASN A 306 0.95 0.64 0.15
CA ASN A 306 1.55 0.42 1.47
C ASN A 306 1.17 1.50 2.51
N GLY A 307 1.42 1.19 3.78
CA GLY A 307 1.12 2.07 4.92
C GLY A 307 1.95 3.36 5.06
N PHE A 308 2.85 3.68 4.13
CA PHE A 308 3.55 4.98 4.09
C PHE A 308 2.80 6.03 3.26
N ASN A 309 1.83 5.60 2.44
CA ASN A 309 1.04 6.51 1.62
C ASN A 309 0.10 7.37 2.48
N ALA A 310 -0.04 8.64 2.09
CA ALA A 310 -1.00 9.57 2.69
C ALA A 310 -2.45 9.11 2.46
N THR A 311 -2.72 8.77 1.21
CA THR A 311 -3.98 8.28 0.66
C THR A 311 -3.65 7.10 -0.27
N PRO A 312 -4.49 6.06 -0.35
CA PRO A 312 -4.27 4.95 -1.26
C PRO A 312 -4.48 5.35 -2.73
N MET A 313 -4.09 4.46 -3.64
CA MET A 313 -4.57 4.50 -5.02
C MET A 313 -6.10 4.44 -5.07
N LEU A 314 -6.70 5.01 -6.12
CA LEU A 314 -8.14 4.89 -6.32
C LEU A 314 -8.51 3.42 -6.38
N ALA A 315 -9.57 3.08 -5.66
CA ALA A 315 -10.11 1.75 -5.66
C ALA A 315 -10.54 1.35 -7.09
N SER A 316 -11.07 2.29 -7.88
CA SER A 316 -11.41 2.10 -9.31
C SER A 316 -10.22 1.69 -10.19
N ASP A 317 -9.00 2.13 -9.87
CA ASP A 317 -7.77 1.72 -10.54
C ASP A 317 -7.27 0.32 -10.14
N ILE A 318 -7.89 -0.27 -9.12
CA ILE A 318 -7.55 -1.61 -8.64
C ILE A 318 -8.56 -2.61 -9.22
N PRO A 319 -8.18 -3.49 -10.16
CA PRO A 319 -9.10 -4.49 -10.71
C PRO A 319 -9.59 -5.46 -9.63
N LYS A 320 -10.90 -5.73 -9.60
CA LYS A 320 -11.48 -6.83 -8.83
C LYS A 320 -10.90 -8.17 -9.30
N GLY A 321 -10.76 -9.13 -8.40
CA GLY A 321 -10.13 -10.43 -8.67
C GLY A 321 -8.60 -10.37 -8.85
N SER A 322 -7.96 -9.22 -8.59
CA SER A 322 -6.51 -9.09 -8.72
C SER A 322 -5.77 -9.81 -7.59
N MET A 323 -4.67 -10.47 -7.94
CA MET A 323 -3.79 -11.08 -6.94
C MET A 323 -3.05 -9.99 -6.16
N LEU A 324 -2.96 -10.15 -4.84
CA LEU A 324 -2.22 -9.23 -3.96
C LEU A 324 -0.70 -9.47 -3.99
N THR A 325 -0.29 -10.62 -4.52
CA THR A 325 1.11 -11.01 -4.66
C THR A 325 1.50 -11.06 -6.14
N GLY A 326 2.78 -10.98 -6.46
CA GLY A 326 3.35 -11.33 -7.76
C GLY A 326 3.70 -12.82 -7.89
N LYS A 327 4.08 -13.26 -9.09
CA LYS A 327 4.61 -14.61 -9.35
C LYS A 327 6.14 -14.55 -9.42
N CYS A 328 6.80 -15.61 -8.94
CA CYS A 328 8.20 -15.83 -9.26
C CYS A 328 8.34 -16.23 -10.74
N ALA A 329 9.31 -15.64 -11.46
CA ALA A 329 9.50 -15.90 -12.89
C ALA A 329 9.91 -17.35 -13.23
N THR A 330 10.42 -18.11 -12.28
CA THR A 330 10.99 -19.46 -12.50
C THR A 330 10.29 -20.57 -11.72
N CYS A 331 9.39 -20.26 -10.78
CA CYS A 331 8.73 -21.26 -9.95
C CYS A 331 7.31 -20.83 -9.57
N PRO A 332 6.44 -21.74 -9.11
CA PRO A 332 5.04 -21.41 -8.81
C PRO A 332 4.83 -20.59 -7.53
N ARG A 333 5.90 -20.14 -6.86
CA ARG A 333 5.78 -19.37 -5.62
C ARG A 333 5.28 -17.96 -5.88
N ARG A 334 4.58 -17.44 -4.88
CA ARG A 334 4.11 -16.06 -4.82
C ARG A 334 5.11 -15.17 -4.08
N ILE A 335 5.05 -13.88 -4.40
CA ILE A 335 5.92 -12.85 -3.86
C ILE A 335 5.05 -11.67 -3.43
N ALA A 336 5.08 -11.30 -2.17
CA ALA A 336 4.47 -10.07 -1.67
C ALA A 336 5.49 -8.92 -1.86
N ASP A 337 5.34 -8.18 -2.95
CA ASP A 337 6.25 -7.09 -3.31
C ASP A 337 6.45 -6.12 -2.15
N GLY A 338 7.70 -5.75 -1.87
CA GLY A 338 8.06 -4.87 -0.75
C GLY A 338 8.10 -5.53 0.63
N TRP A 339 7.58 -6.76 0.81
CA TRP A 339 7.69 -7.50 2.07
C TRP A 339 8.61 -8.71 1.96
N ASP A 340 8.52 -9.44 0.85
CA ASP A 340 9.46 -10.51 0.56
C ASP A 340 10.79 -9.96 0.06
N ASN A 341 11.85 -10.73 0.31
CA ASN A 341 13.12 -10.52 -0.35
C ASN A 341 13.06 -11.09 -1.75
N VAL A 342 13.54 -10.32 -2.72
CA VAL A 342 13.47 -10.68 -4.13
C VAL A 342 14.82 -10.47 -4.81
N ALA A 343 15.02 -11.21 -5.90
CA ALA A 343 16.04 -10.87 -6.88
C ALA A 343 15.35 -10.37 -8.15
N MET A 344 15.77 -9.21 -8.66
CA MET A 344 15.27 -8.69 -9.93
C MET A 344 16.19 -9.14 -11.06
N THR A 345 15.60 -9.66 -12.13
CA THR A 345 16.28 -10.08 -13.34
C THR A 345 15.58 -9.51 -14.56
N LYS A 346 16.22 -9.59 -15.74
CA LYS A 346 15.60 -9.21 -17.02
C LYS A 346 14.31 -10.01 -17.30
N ASP A 347 14.24 -11.24 -16.83
CA ASP A 347 13.10 -12.16 -17.01
C ASP A 347 11.98 -11.97 -15.98
N GLY A 348 12.16 -11.05 -15.03
CA GLY A 348 11.20 -10.73 -13.97
C GLY A 348 11.74 -10.96 -12.56
N THR A 349 10.82 -11.00 -11.60
CA THR A 349 11.12 -11.10 -10.17
C THR A 349 11.29 -12.56 -9.74
N LEU A 350 12.37 -12.85 -9.02
CA LEU A 350 12.65 -14.17 -8.45
C LEU A 350 12.44 -14.17 -6.94
N CYS A 351 11.84 -15.25 -6.43
CA CYS A 351 11.77 -15.48 -4.99
C CYS A 351 13.17 -15.75 -4.41
N THR A 352 13.31 -15.66 -3.10
CA THR A 352 14.59 -15.85 -2.38
C THR A 352 15.36 -17.11 -2.78
N VAL A 353 14.68 -18.25 -2.97
CA VAL A 353 15.36 -19.50 -3.33
C VAL A 353 15.82 -19.50 -4.79
N CYS A 354 15.00 -19.04 -5.73
CA CYS A 354 15.38 -18.99 -7.13
C CYS A 354 16.45 -17.92 -7.40
N GLY A 355 16.34 -16.79 -6.71
CA GLY A 355 17.32 -15.71 -6.73
C GLY A 355 18.57 -15.97 -5.89
N LYS A 356 18.65 -17.11 -5.18
CA LYS A 356 19.75 -17.43 -4.24
C LYS A 356 20.07 -16.26 -3.27
N VAL A 357 19.02 -15.56 -2.82
CA VAL A 357 19.18 -14.46 -1.87
C VAL A 357 19.60 -15.07 -0.53
N PRO A 358 20.69 -14.58 0.11
CA PRO A 358 21.16 -15.13 1.36
C PRO A 358 20.07 -15.13 2.44
N PRO A 359 19.96 -16.19 3.25
CA PRO A 359 19.10 -16.18 4.43
C PRO A 359 19.53 -15.04 5.35
N GLY A 360 18.57 -14.33 5.96
CA GLY A 360 18.83 -13.20 6.85
C GLY A 360 18.88 -11.81 6.18
N ALA A 361 18.70 -11.72 4.85
CA ALA A 361 18.54 -10.43 4.21
C ALA A 361 17.32 -9.66 4.82
N PRO A 362 17.44 -8.34 5.07
CA PRO A 362 16.36 -7.55 5.65
C PRO A 362 15.12 -7.56 4.74
N PRO A 363 13.89 -7.75 5.27
CA PRO A 363 12.67 -7.86 4.48
C PRO A 363 12.46 -6.70 3.50
N GLY A 364 12.12 -7.02 2.25
CA GLY A 364 12.00 -6.04 1.15
C GLY A 364 13.34 -5.68 0.50
N GLY A 365 14.41 -6.44 0.78
CA GLY A 365 15.68 -6.33 0.10
C GLY A 365 15.57 -6.77 -1.36
N VAL A 366 16.17 -5.99 -2.26
CA VAL A 366 16.29 -6.32 -3.69
C VAL A 366 17.75 -6.61 -3.99
N SER A 367 18.02 -7.80 -4.52
CA SER A 367 19.31 -8.13 -5.11
C SER A 367 19.23 -8.03 -6.63
N PHE A 368 20.23 -7.40 -7.25
CA PHE A 368 20.35 -7.33 -8.71
C PHE A 368 21.33 -8.40 -9.16
N GLN A 369 20.88 -9.32 -10.01
CA GLN A 369 21.77 -10.27 -10.68
C GLN A 369 22.10 -9.73 -12.07
N LEU A 370 23.37 -9.35 -12.27
CA LEU A 370 23.92 -9.14 -13.61
C LEU A 370 24.16 -10.54 -14.21
N ARG A 371 23.25 -10.98 -15.07
CA ARG A 371 23.45 -12.14 -15.95
C ARG A 371 23.61 -11.69 -17.39
#